data_AF-A0A3D0HGA7-F1
#
_entry.id   AF-A0A3D0HGA7-F1
#
_cell.length_a   1.000
_cell.length_b   1.000
_cell.length_c   1.000
_cell.angle_alpha   90.00
_cell.angle_beta   90.00
_cell.angle_gamma   90.00
#
_symmetry.space_group_name_H-M   'P 1'
#
loop_
_entity.id
_entity.type
_entity.pdbx_description
1 polymer ?
#
loop_
_entity_poly.entity_id
_entity_poly.type
_entity_poly.pdbx_seq_one_letter_code
_entity_poly.pdbx_strand_id
1 'polypeptide(L)'
;MTADIESMSELVQWGLLQFLSAVLMLVFSIVVLLFLSWQLTIVALLVMPMLVFSSIKFQRDSNRAYLTVRERVGANLSALQEGITTVRVIQAYAQEDEVKRKFKISNRSLFAAHEKSVRVSTWYFALVEFSGVLASALMIGIGGWFAHRGTVTLGTVVAFVLLLSTLFDPVQQLSQLYNTVQSAGAALSKLFAILDAKPEVDEHHSAVDLPKTGELKVTDISFTYAGADSPALDGVSIKVGVGEKLALVGPTGAGKS
;
A
#
# COMPACT_ATOMS: atom_id res chain seq x y z
N MET A 1 11.94 -3.78 -0.30
CA MET A 1 12.59 -3.81 -1.62
C MET A 1 11.94 -4.81 -2.57
N THR A 2 11.78 -6.10 -2.21
CA THR A 2 11.04 -7.06 -3.07
C THR A 2 9.62 -6.61 -3.39
N ALA A 3 8.86 -6.17 -2.38
CA ALA A 3 7.52 -5.62 -2.56
C ALA A 3 7.49 -4.28 -3.33
N ASP A 4 8.56 -3.49 -3.28
CA ASP A 4 8.68 -2.21 -3.98
C ASP A 4 8.90 -2.46 -5.50
N ILE A 5 9.76 -3.42 -5.85
CA ILE A 5 9.98 -3.87 -7.24
C ILE A 5 8.69 -4.50 -7.81
N GLU A 6 8.00 -5.31 -7.02
CA GLU A 6 6.72 -5.92 -7.42
C GLU A 6 5.69 -4.85 -7.79
N SER A 7 5.55 -3.79 -6.96
CA SER A 7 4.62 -2.68 -7.23
C SER A 7 4.91 -1.95 -8.54
N MET A 8 6.20 -1.80 -8.88
CA MET A 8 6.60 -1.22 -10.17
C MET A 8 6.31 -2.17 -11.34
N SER A 9 6.59 -3.47 -11.16
CA SER A 9 6.30 -4.51 -12.14
C SER A 9 4.81 -4.58 -12.45
N GLU A 10 3.95 -4.58 -11.44
CA GLU A 10 2.48 -4.57 -11.58
C GLU A 10 2.00 -3.36 -12.39
N LEU A 11 2.54 -2.16 -12.12
CA LEU A 11 2.17 -0.96 -12.88
C LEU A 11 2.53 -1.09 -14.36
N VAL A 12 3.72 -1.60 -14.67
CA VAL A 12 4.21 -1.73 -16.05
C VAL A 12 3.48 -2.85 -16.80
N GLN A 13 3.26 -3.99 -16.15
CA GLN A 13 2.64 -5.17 -16.78
C GLN A 13 1.13 -5.01 -16.94
N TRP A 14 0.42 -4.66 -15.87
CA TRP A 14 -1.03 -4.65 -15.84
C TRP A 14 -1.61 -3.25 -15.89
N GLY A 15 -0.98 -2.31 -15.18
CA GLY A 15 -1.49 -0.94 -15.07
C GLY A 15 -1.64 -0.24 -16.43
N LEU A 16 -0.64 -0.36 -17.31
CA LEU A 16 -0.68 0.26 -18.64
C LEU A 16 -1.77 -0.34 -19.54
N LEU A 17 -1.90 -1.67 -19.57
CA LEU A 17 -2.92 -2.36 -20.37
C LEU A 17 -4.33 -2.04 -19.86
N GLN A 18 -4.52 -2.03 -18.54
CA GLN A 18 -5.79 -1.69 -17.90
C GLN A 18 -6.15 -0.22 -18.15
N PHE A 19 -5.17 0.69 -18.07
CA PHE A 19 -5.36 2.09 -18.42
C PHE A 19 -5.87 2.25 -19.85
N LEU A 20 -5.15 1.66 -20.81
CA LEU A 20 -5.49 1.79 -22.22
C LEU A 20 -6.85 1.18 -22.52
N SER A 21 -7.13 -0.02 -21.98
CA SER A 21 -8.43 -0.68 -22.12
C SER A 21 -9.57 0.16 -21.54
N ALA A 22 -9.42 0.66 -20.31
CA ALA A 22 -10.44 1.45 -19.65
C ALA A 22 -10.69 2.79 -20.37
N VAL A 23 -9.63 3.48 -20.81
CA VAL A 23 -9.75 4.72 -21.59
C VAL A 23 -10.44 4.46 -22.92
N LEU A 24 -10.02 3.42 -23.66
CA LEU A 24 -10.65 3.06 -24.94
C LEU A 24 -12.12 2.69 -24.76
N MET A 25 -12.45 1.89 -23.76
CA MET A 25 -13.82 1.48 -23.48
C MET A 25 -14.71 2.68 -23.11
N LEU A 26 -14.20 3.59 -22.28
CA LEU A 26 -14.92 4.79 -21.88
C LEU A 26 -15.12 5.74 -23.07
N VAL A 27 -14.08 5.99 -23.86
CA VAL A 27 -14.15 6.84 -25.05
C VAL A 27 -15.09 6.23 -26.10
N PHE A 28 -14.93 4.94 -26.42
CA PHE A 28 -15.76 4.27 -27.41
C PHE A 28 -17.23 4.23 -26.98
N SER A 29 -17.52 3.91 -25.72
CA SER A 29 -18.89 3.95 -25.20
C SER A 29 -19.50 5.34 -25.29
N ILE A 30 -18.77 6.40 -24.90
CA ILE A 30 -19.28 7.79 -25.05
C ILE A 30 -19.54 8.14 -26.52
N VAL A 31 -18.63 7.76 -27.42
CA VAL A 31 -18.78 8.01 -28.86
C VAL A 31 -20.03 7.29 -29.41
N VAL A 32 -20.23 6.02 -29.07
CA VAL A 32 -21.41 5.24 -29.46
C VAL A 32 -22.69 5.86 -28.90
N LEU A 33 -22.70 6.29 -27.64
CA LEU A 33 -23.86 6.97 -27.04
C LEU A 33 -24.17 8.29 -27.74
N LEU A 34 -23.15 9.09 -28.08
CA LEU A 34 -23.33 10.34 -28.83
C LEU A 34 -23.95 10.10 -30.21
N PHE A 35 -23.52 9.05 -30.92
CA PHE A 35 -24.09 8.67 -32.21
C PHE A 35 -25.54 8.18 -32.10
N LEU A 36 -25.89 7.50 -31.00
CA LEU A 36 -27.26 7.04 -30.75
C LEU A 36 -28.20 8.20 -30.41
N SER A 37 -27.82 9.06 -29.46
CA SER A 37 -28.54 10.29 -29.12
C SER A 37 -27.68 11.19 -28.22
N TRP A 38 -27.34 12.37 -28.73
CA TRP A 38 -26.63 13.36 -27.93
C TRP A 38 -27.46 13.85 -26.72
N GLN A 39 -28.79 13.91 -26.84
CA GLN A 39 -29.67 14.33 -25.74
C GLN A 39 -29.65 13.33 -24.58
N LEU A 40 -29.80 12.03 -24.88
CA LEU A 40 -29.70 10.99 -23.84
C LEU A 40 -28.29 10.86 -23.28
N THR A 41 -27.27 11.14 -24.09
CA THR A 41 -25.88 11.17 -23.61
C THR A 41 -25.68 12.23 -22.54
N ILE A 42 -26.25 13.42 -22.69
CA ILE A 42 -26.16 14.46 -21.64
C ILE A 42 -26.79 13.98 -20.33
N VAL A 43 -27.94 13.29 -20.41
CA VAL A 43 -28.60 12.74 -19.22
C VAL A 43 -27.72 11.67 -18.56
N ALA A 44 -27.08 10.80 -19.35
CA ALA A 44 -26.14 9.80 -18.84
C ALA A 44 -24.90 10.46 -18.21
N LEU A 45 -24.35 11.49 -18.85
CA LEU A 45 -23.21 12.25 -18.37
C LEU A 45 -23.52 13.01 -17.09
N LEU A 46 -24.78 13.35 -16.81
CA LEU A 46 -25.20 13.98 -15.56
C LEU A 46 -25.13 13.02 -14.36
N VAL A 47 -25.34 11.71 -14.59
CA VAL A 47 -25.22 10.68 -13.56
C VAL A 47 -23.76 10.29 -13.31
N MET A 48 -22.91 10.38 -14.33
CA MET A 48 -21.49 10.01 -14.26
C MET A 48 -20.71 10.66 -13.10
N PRO A 49 -20.77 11.99 -12.84
CA PRO A 49 -20.09 12.62 -11.71
C PRO A 49 -20.45 12.00 -10.36
N MET A 50 -21.72 11.63 -10.15
CA MET A 50 -22.17 10.99 -8.92
C MET A 50 -21.52 9.61 -8.76
N LEU A 51 -21.38 8.85 -9.85
CA LEU A 51 -20.71 7.55 -9.86
C LEU A 51 -19.21 7.66 -9.60
N VAL A 52 -18.54 8.57 -10.33
CA VAL A 52 -17.10 8.81 -10.21
C VAL A 52 -16.77 9.24 -8.78
N PHE A 53 -17.52 10.20 -8.22
CA PHE A 53 -17.30 10.68 -6.85
C PHE A 53 -17.49 9.57 -5.82
N SER A 54 -18.55 8.78 -5.98
CA SER A 54 -18.84 7.63 -5.11
C SER A 54 -17.75 6.57 -5.16
N SER A 55 -17.24 6.27 -6.36
CA SER A 55 -16.16 5.30 -6.56
C SER A 55 -14.84 5.77 -5.95
N ILE A 56 -14.45 7.03 -6.17
CA ILE A 56 -13.24 7.62 -5.58
C ILE A 56 -13.34 7.64 -4.06
N LYS A 57 -14.49 8.04 -3.51
CA LYS A 57 -14.74 8.08 -2.07
C LYS A 57 -14.66 6.67 -1.47
N PHE A 58 -15.29 5.68 -2.09
CA PHE A 58 -15.21 4.30 -1.64
C PHE A 58 -13.79 3.76 -1.64
N GLN A 59 -13.05 3.95 -2.74
CA GLN A 59 -11.68 3.48 -2.84
C GLN A 59 -10.82 4.03 -1.70
N ARG A 60 -10.96 5.33 -1.38
CA ARG A 60 -10.25 5.99 -0.27
C ARG A 60 -10.66 5.45 1.10
N ASP A 61 -11.95 5.36 1.37
CA ASP A 61 -12.47 4.93 2.67
C ASP A 61 -12.18 3.43 2.91
N SER A 62 -12.29 2.62 1.86
CA SER A 62 -11.99 1.18 1.85
C SER A 62 -10.50 0.94 2.11
N ASN A 63 -9.59 1.62 1.39
CA ASN A 63 -8.14 1.49 1.64
C ASN A 63 -7.78 1.84 3.08
N ARG A 64 -8.34 2.91 3.65
CA ARG A 64 -8.09 3.28 5.05
C ARG A 64 -8.59 2.20 6.02
N ALA A 65 -9.76 1.63 5.77
CA ALA A 65 -10.30 0.57 6.60
C ALA A 65 -9.44 -0.71 6.51
N TYR A 66 -9.02 -1.10 5.31
CA TYR A 66 -8.14 -2.25 5.09
C TYR A 66 -6.77 -2.07 5.75
N LEU A 67 -6.17 -0.89 5.66
CA LEU A 67 -4.91 -0.59 6.36
C LEU A 67 -5.07 -0.73 7.88
N THR A 68 -6.17 -0.22 8.43
CA THR A 68 -6.50 -0.37 9.86
C THR A 68 -6.64 -1.85 10.23
N VAL A 69 -7.33 -2.65 9.42
CA VAL A 69 -7.45 -4.10 9.62
C VAL A 69 -6.07 -4.76 9.62
N ARG A 70 -5.24 -4.45 8.63
CA ARG A 70 -3.89 -5.02 8.51
C ARG A 70 -3.01 -4.70 9.71
N GLU A 71 -3.06 -3.47 10.21
CA GLU A 71 -2.36 -3.04 11.42
C GLU A 71 -2.84 -3.85 12.64
N ARG A 72 -4.16 -4.00 12.82
CA ARG A 72 -4.74 -4.77 13.94
C ARG A 72 -4.44 -6.25 13.85
N VAL A 73 -4.38 -6.84 12.65
CA VAL A 73 -3.93 -8.22 12.44
C VAL A 73 -2.48 -8.37 12.89
N GLY A 74 -1.60 -7.44 12.48
CA GLY A 74 -0.20 -7.43 12.89
C GLY A 74 -0.03 -7.39 14.41
N ALA A 75 -0.67 -6.41 15.06
CA ALA A 75 -0.63 -6.29 16.53
C ALA A 75 -1.16 -7.55 17.24
N ASN A 76 -2.25 -8.13 16.74
CA ASN A 76 -2.84 -9.34 17.31
C ASN A 76 -1.93 -10.57 17.15
N LEU A 77 -1.28 -10.72 15.99
CA LEU A 77 -0.34 -11.80 15.74
C LEU A 77 0.92 -11.65 16.59
N SER A 78 1.45 -10.43 16.73
CA SER A 78 2.59 -10.14 17.60
C SER A 78 2.30 -10.49 19.06
N ALA A 79 1.13 -10.10 19.58
CA ALA A 79 0.72 -10.44 20.95
C ALA A 79 0.59 -11.96 21.15
N LEU A 80 0.10 -12.68 20.14
CA LEU A 80 0.01 -14.14 20.18
C LEU A 80 1.40 -14.78 20.17
N GLN A 81 2.30 -14.31 19.30
CA GLN A 81 3.67 -14.81 19.22
C GLN A 81 4.43 -14.58 20.53
N GLU A 82 4.37 -13.37 21.09
CA GLU A 82 4.98 -13.04 22.39
C GLU A 82 4.44 -13.95 23.51
N GLY A 83 3.13 -14.17 23.54
CA GLY A 83 2.49 -15.05 24.51
C GLY A 83 2.94 -16.50 24.41
N ILE A 84 3.10 -17.03 23.19
CA ILE A 84 3.60 -18.39 22.95
C ILE A 84 5.07 -18.50 23.36
N THR A 85 5.91 -17.56 22.93
CA THR A 85 7.35 -17.56 23.26
C THR A 85 7.59 -17.43 24.75
N THR A 86 6.73 -16.69 25.47
CA THR A 86 6.90 -16.36 26.89
C THR A 86 6.01 -17.20 27.81
N VAL A 87 5.38 -18.26 27.29
CA VAL A 87 4.35 -19.05 28.01
C VAL A 87 4.84 -19.58 29.37
N ARG A 88 6.10 -20.03 29.45
CA ARG A 88 6.69 -20.53 30.70
C ARG A 88 6.84 -19.45 31.76
N VAL A 89 7.17 -18.22 31.35
CA VAL A 89 7.29 -17.08 32.27
C VAL A 89 5.91 -16.64 32.74
N ILE A 90 4.93 -16.58 31.83
CA ILE A 90 3.54 -16.26 32.17
C ILE A 90 3.01 -17.22 33.23
N GLN A 91 3.23 -18.53 33.05
CA GLN A 91 2.84 -19.57 34.01
C GLN A 91 3.60 -19.49 35.33
N ALA A 92 4.91 -19.21 35.29
CA ALA A 92 5.73 -19.07 36.50
C ALA A 92 5.25 -17.93 37.41
N TYR A 93 4.67 -16.87 36.83
CA TYR A 93 4.11 -15.72 37.55
C TYR A 93 2.58 -15.78 37.73
N ALA A 94 1.92 -16.85 37.29
CA ALA A 94 0.45 -17.01 37.32
C ALA A 94 -0.31 -15.82 36.69
N GLN A 95 0.17 -15.31 35.55
CA GLN A 95 -0.37 -14.12 34.86
C GLN A 95 -1.27 -14.46 33.65
N GLU A 96 -1.73 -15.70 33.50
CA GLU A 96 -2.46 -16.16 32.32
C GLU A 96 -3.73 -15.35 32.06
N ASP A 97 -4.49 -15.02 33.10
CA ASP A 97 -5.76 -14.30 32.96
C ASP A 97 -5.56 -12.86 32.50
N GLU A 98 -4.50 -12.20 32.96
CA GLU A 98 -4.15 -10.85 32.51
C GLU A 98 -3.70 -10.85 31.04
N VAL A 99 -2.91 -11.84 30.62
CA VAL A 99 -2.52 -12.00 29.21
C VAL A 99 -3.74 -12.29 28.34
N LYS A 100 -4.65 -13.19 28.75
CA LYS A 100 -5.91 -13.46 28.05
C LYS A 100 -6.77 -12.21 27.94
N ARG A 101 -6.85 -11.38 29.00
CA ARG A 101 -7.60 -10.12 28.98
C ARG A 101 -7.02 -9.15 27.95
N LYS A 102 -5.70 -8.96 27.92
CA LYS A 102 -5.02 -8.12 26.91
C LYS A 102 -5.27 -8.64 25.49
N PHE A 103 -5.16 -9.96 25.28
CA PHE A 103 -5.45 -10.58 23.99
C PHE A 103 -6.91 -10.37 23.56
N LYS A 104 -7.86 -10.49 24.48
CA LYS A 104 -9.29 -10.23 24.21
C LYS A 104 -9.55 -8.79 23.77
N ILE A 105 -8.85 -7.81 24.36
CA ILE A 105 -8.92 -6.40 23.96
C ILE A 105 -8.39 -6.21 22.53
N SER A 106 -7.20 -6.77 22.25
CA SER A 106 -6.61 -6.77 20.91
C SER A 106 -7.58 -7.38 19.88
N ASN A 107 -8.11 -8.57 20.17
CA ASN A 107 -9.04 -9.26 19.28
C ASN A 107 -10.36 -8.48 19.07
N ARG A 108 -10.88 -7.81 20.11
CA ARG A 108 -12.07 -6.95 19.96
C ARG A 108 -11.78 -5.73 19.09
N SER A 109 -10.57 -5.16 19.18
CA SER A 109 -10.15 -4.05 18.31
C SER A 109 -10.02 -4.49 16.84
N LEU A 110 -9.51 -5.71 16.60
CA LEU A 110 -9.46 -6.32 15.28
C LEU A 110 -10.87 -6.57 14.72
N PHE A 111 -11.78 -7.11 15.55
CA PHE A 111 -13.18 -7.30 15.18
C PHE A 111 -13.84 -5.99 14.76
N ALA A 112 -13.69 -4.92 15.55
CA ALA A 112 -14.26 -3.61 15.23
C ALA A 112 -13.67 -3.00 13.94
N ALA A 113 -12.38 -3.21 13.69
CA ALA A 113 -11.74 -2.79 12.43
C ALA A 113 -12.31 -3.53 11.21
N HIS A 114 -12.51 -4.85 11.32
CA HIS A 114 -13.15 -5.64 10.27
C HIS A 114 -14.60 -5.22 10.03
N GLU A 115 -15.38 -5.05 11.10
CA GLU A 115 -16.77 -4.60 11.01
C GLU A 115 -16.87 -3.25 10.28
N LYS A 116 -15.97 -2.30 10.61
CA LYS A 116 -15.89 -1.01 9.92
C LYS A 116 -15.55 -1.18 8.43
N SER A 117 -14.62 -2.07 8.09
CA SER A 117 -14.26 -2.36 6.70
C SER A 117 -15.43 -2.92 5.91
N VAL A 118 -16.17 -3.87 6.49
CA VAL A 118 -17.38 -4.44 5.85
C VAL A 118 -18.45 -3.36 5.68
N ARG A 119 -18.68 -2.53 6.71
CA ARG A 119 -19.67 -1.44 6.65
C ARG A 119 -19.39 -0.45 5.53
N VAL A 120 -18.12 -0.10 5.28
CA VAL A 120 -17.72 0.75 4.15
C VAL A 120 -18.08 0.11 2.82
N SER A 121 -17.78 -1.18 2.65
CA SER A 121 -18.13 -1.93 1.43
C SER A 121 -19.63 -2.05 1.22
N THR A 122 -20.40 -2.39 2.26
CA THR A 122 -21.86 -2.54 2.18
C THR A 122 -22.53 -1.23 1.76
N TRP A 123 -22.13 -0.10 2.37
CA TRP A 123 -22.67 1.22 2.00
C TRP A 123 -22.35 1.60 0.54
N TYR A 124 -21.16 1.25 0.05
CA TYR A 124 -20.80 1.52 -1.34
C TYR A 124 -21.60 0.69 -2.33
N PHE A 125 -21.71 -0.63 -2.11
CA PHE A 125 -22.51 -1.48 -3.00
C PHE A 125 -23.96 -1.01 -3.06
N ALA A 126 -24.57 -0.67 -1.91
CA ALA A 126 -25.92 -0.11 -1.87
C ALA A 126 -26.03 1.22 -2.65
N LEU A 127 -25.03 2.09 -2.55
CA LEU A 127 -25.04 3.38 -3.26
C LEU A 127 -24.84 3.21 -4.77
N VAL A 128 -23.96 2.30 -5.20
CA VAL A 128 -23.76 1.96 -6.62
C VAL A 128 -25.03 1.37 -7.21
N GLU A 129 -25.64 0.40 -6.53
CA GLU A 129 -26.90 -0.21 -6.96
C GLU A 129 -28.02 0.84 -7.05
N PHE A 130 -28.17 1.68 -6.02
CA PHE A 130 -29.14 2.78 -6.05
C PHE A 130 -28.89 3.75 -7.21
N SER A 131 -27.63 4.09 -7.47
CA SER A 131 -27.27 4.98 -8.58
C SER A 131 -27.59 4.34 -9.93
N GLY A 132 -27.36 3.02 -10.09
CA GLY A 132 -27.72 2.28 -11.29
C GLY A 132 -29.23 2.22 -11.52
N VAL A 133 -30.02 1.99 -10.46
CA VAL A 133 -31.49 2.02 -10.52
C VAL A 133 -31.99 3.43 -10.87
N LEU A 134 -31.46 4.47 -10.22
CA LEU A 134 -31.79 5.86 -10.49
C LEU A 134 -31.47 6.24 -11.95
N ALA A 135 -30.31 5.84 -12.45
CA ALA A 135 -29.91 6.11 -13.81
C ALA A 135 -30.80 5.40 -14.83
N SER A 136 -31.16 4.14 -14.56
CA SER A 136 -32.08 3.37 -15.39
C SER A 136 -33.47 4.00 -15.39
N ALA A 137 -33.96 4.46 -14.24
CA ALA A 137 -35.24 5.17 -14.12
C ALA A 137 -35.23 6.48 -14.92
N LEU A 138 -34.14 7.26 -14.86
CA LEU A 138 -33.96 8.48 -15.65
C LEU A 138 -33.92 8.18 -17.15
N MET A 139 -33.19 7.14 -17.57
CA MET A 139 -33.12 6.71 -18.96
C MET A 139 -34.48 6.26 -19.49
N ILE A 140 -35.22 5.44 -18.73
CA ILE A 140 -36.54 4.95 -19.13
C ILE A 140 -37.55 6.11 -19.14
N GLY A 141 -37.53 6.99 -18.15
CA GLY A 141 -38.46 8.13 -18.07
C GLY A 141 -38.23 9.15 -19.20
N ILE A 142 -37.01 9.69 -19.29
CA ILE A 142 -36.66 10.72 -20.27
C ILE A 142 -36.56 10.12 -21.67
N GLY A 143 -35.95 8.94 -21.81
CA GLY A 143 -35.86 8.22 -23.07
C GLY A 143 -37.22 7.74 -23.57
N GLY A 144 -38.11 7.28 -22.69
CA GLY A 144 -39.49 6.95 -23.04
C GLY A 144 -40.26 8.17 -23.57
N TRP A 145 -40.06 9.34 -22.94
CA TRP A 145 -40.64 10.59 -23.43
C TRP A 145 -40.10 11.00 -24.81
N PHE A 146 -38.78 10.88 -25.04
CA PHE A 146 -38.19 11.10 -26.37
C PHE A 146 -38.65 10.07 -27.40
N ALA A 147 -38.84 8.82 -27.01
CA ALA A 147 -39.36 7.78 -27.88
C ALA A 147 -40.81 8.06 -28.28
N HIS A 148 -41.64 8.53 -27.35
CA HIS A 148 -43.01 8.94 -27.63
C HIS A 148 -43.08 10.13 -28.59
N ARG A 149 -42.13 11.09 -28.47
CA ARG A 149 -42.00 12.22 -29.40
C ARG A 149 -41.36 11.86 -30.75
N GLY A 150 -40.98 10.60 -30.97
CA GLY A 150 -40.29 10.15 -32.18
C GLY A 150 -38.86 10.67 -32.34
N THR A 151 -38.25 11.21 -31.29
CA THR A 151 -36.89 11.74 -31.30
C THR A 151 -35.83 10.64 -31.22
N VAL A 152 -36.16 9.53 -30.56
CA VAL A 152 -35.32 8.32 -30.46
C VAL A 152 -36.18 7.07 -30.62
N THR A 153 -35.57 5.92 -30.90
CA THR A 153 -36.31 4.64 -30.97
C THR A 153 -36.33 3.94 -29.60
N LEU A 154 -37.28 3.03 -29.37
CA LEU A 154 -37.27 2.18 -28.18
C LEU A 154 -35.96 1.40 -28.03
N GLY A 155 -35.42 0.89 -29.15
CA GLY A 155 -34.13 0.19 -29.17
C GLY A 155 -32.97 1.08 -28.72
N THR A 156 -33.03 2.39 -29.00
CA THR A 156 -32.05 3.37 -28.52
C THR A 156 -32.10 3.46 -27.00
N VAL A 157 -33.29 3.58 -26.40
CA VAL A 157 -33.46 3.66 -24.93
C VAL A 157 -32.93 2.40 -24.26
N VAL A 158 -33.26 1.22 -24.78
CA VAL A 158 -32.75 -0.07 -24.25
C VAL A 158 -31.23 -0.15 -24.37
N ALA A 159 -30.66 0.25 -25.52
CA ALA A 159 -29.22 0.28 -25.70
C ALA A 159 -28.52 1.22 -24.70
N PHE A 160 -29.11 2.38 -24.41
CA PHE A 160 -28.59 3.32 -23.40
C PHE A 160 -28.56 2.70 -22.00
N VAL A 161 -29.64 2.02 -21.57
CA VAL A 161 -29.67 1.37 -20.25
C VAL A 161 -28.60 0.29 -20.14
N LEU A 162 -28.38 -0.50 -21.20
CA LEU A 162 -27.35 -1.55 -21.23
C LEU A 162 -25.92 -1.01 -21.31
N LEU A 163 -25.68 0.04 -22.09
CA LEU A 163 -24.36 0.67 -22.21
C LEU A 163 -24.00 1.49 -20.98
N LEU A 164 -24.98 1.98 -20.22
CA LEU A 164 -24.69 2.72 -19.00
C LEU A 164 -24.05 1.83 -17.94
N SER A 165 -24.49 0.57 -17.80
CA SER A 165 -23.90 -0.36 -16.82
C SER A 165 -22.44 -0.70 -17.14
N THR A 166 -22.07 -0.73 -18.42
CA THR A 166 -20.68 -1.01 -18.84
C THR A 166 -19.72 0.16 -18.61
N LEU A 167 -20.24 1.37 -18.33
CA LEU A 167 -19.43 2.54 -18.00
C LEU A 167 -18.91 2.53 -16.55
N PHE A 168 -19.44 1.67 -15.68
CA PHE A 168 -19.01 1.57 -14.28
C PHE A 168 -17.63 0.91 -14.14
N ASP A 169 -17.39 -0.19 -14.87
CA ASP A 169 -16.16 -0.96 -14.74
C ASP A 169 -14.92 -0.14 -15.13
N PRO A 170 -14.87 0.56 -16.29
CA PRO A 170 -13.72 1.38 -16.66
C PRO A 170 -13.40 2.48 -15.64
N VAL A 171 -14.42 3.11 -15.06
CA VAL A 171 -14.24 4.14 -14.02
C VAL A 171 -13.58 3.54 -12.78
N GLN A 172 -14.02 2.35 -12.36
CA GLN A 172 -13.42 1.65 -11.23
C GLN A 172 -11.97 1.24 -11.52
N GLN A 173 -11.70 0.72 -12.71
CA GLN A 173 -10.35 0.34 -13.15
C GLN A 173 -9.38 1.54 -13.13
N LEU A 174 -9.81 2.70 -13.63
CA LEU A 174 -9.00 3.92 -13.59
C LEU A 174 -8.75 4.41 -12.15
N SER A 175 -9.73 4.27 -11.25
CA SER A 175 -9.57 4.59 -9.82
C SER A 175 -8.56 3.65 -9.14
N GLN A 176 -8.55 2.37 -9.47
CA GLN A 176 -7.56 1.40 -8.97
C GLN A 176 -6.16 1.73 -9.47
N LEU A 177 -6.01 1.98 -10.78
CA LEU A 177 -4.75 2.36 -11.39
C LEU A 177 -4.12 3.57 -10.72
N TYR A 178 -4.91 4.58 -10.35
CA TYR A 178 -4.42 5.75 -9.63
C TYR A 178 -3.70 5.39 -8.32
N ASN A 179 -4.17 4.38 -7.59
CA ASN A 179 -3.50 3.89 -6.38
C ASN A 179 -2.20 3.14 -6.74
N THR A 180 -2.23 2.31 -7.78
CA THR A 180 -1.04 1.59 -8.26
C THR A 180 0.07 2.55 -8.67
N VAL A 181 -0.27 3.62 -9.39
CA VAL A 181 0.66 4.70 -9.77
C VAL A 181 1.27 5.36 -8.54
N GLN A 182 0.48 5.67 -7.51
CA GLN A 182 1.01 6.24 -6.27
C GLN A 182 1.97 5.27 -5.56
N SER A 183 1.61 3.99 -5.47
CA SER A 183 2.45 2.97 -4.84
C SER A 183 3.79 2.81 -5.57
N ALA A 184 3.74 2.69 -6.90
CA ALA A 184 4.93 2.60 -7.74
C ALA A 184 5.79 3.87 -7.67
N GLY A 185 5.18 5.06 -7.59
CA GLY A 185 5.91 6.32 -7.39
C GLY A 185 6.67 6.36 -6.07
N ALA A 186 6.05 5.91 -4.98
CA ALA A 186 6.71 5.80 -3.67
C ALA A 186 7.84 4.75 -3.67
N ALA A 187 7.63 3.61 -4.33
CA ALA A 187 8.65 2.59 -4.54
C ALA A 187 9.84 3.13 -5.34
N LEU A 188 9.57 3.85 -6.43
CA LEU A 188 10.58 4.46 -7.28
C LEU A 188 11.43 5.49 -6.52
N SER A 189 10.79 6.33 -5.69
CA SER A 189 11.52 7.30 -4.86
C SER A 189 12.49 6.62 -3.89
N LYS A 190 12.12 5.49 -3.28
CA LYS A 190 13.01 4.72 -2.41
C LYS A 190 14.14 4.05 -3.20
N LEU A 191 13.85 3.56 -4.41
CA LEU A 191 14.83 2.94 -5.28
C LEU A 191 15.91 3.97 -5.66
N PHE A 192 15.51 5.16 -6.10
CA PHE A 192 16.47 6.24 -6.38
C PHE A 192 17.25 6.67 -5.14
N ALA A 193 16.61 6.73 -3.96
CA ALA A 193 17.33 7.02 -2.73
C ALA A 193 18.47 6.01 -2.44
N ILE A 194 18.36 4.77 -2.90
CA ILE A 194 19.42 3.75 -2.79
C ILE A 194 20.45 3.89 -3.90
N LEU A 195 20.02 4.10 -5.15
CA LEU A 195 20.94 4.26 -6.28
C LEU A 195 21.80 5.52 -6.15
N ASP A 196 21.24 6.58 -5.57
CA ASP A 196 21.92 7.85 -5.33
C ASP A 196 22.65 7.87 -3.97
N ALA A 197 22.54 6.79 -3.17
CA ALA A 197 23.24 6.70 -1.90
C ALA A 197 24.75 6.65 -2.14
N LYS A 198 25.46 7.62 -1.57
CA LYS A 198 26.93 7.63 -1.57
C LYS A 198 27.44 6.73 -0.44
N PRO A 199 28.41 5.85 -0.69
CA PRO A 199 29.07 5.10 0.38
C PRO A 199 29.66 6.05 1.42
N GLU A 200 29.48 5.75 2.71
CA GLU A 200 30.08 6.54 3.79
C GLU A 200 31.61 6.37 3.85
N VAL A 201 32.10 5.21 3.41
CA VAL A 201 33.53 4.91 3.25
C VAL A 201 33.76 4.56 1.79
N ASP A 202 34.34 5.50 1.04
CA ASP A 202 34.70 5.30 -0.35
C ASP A 202 36.08 4.65 -0.45
N GLU A 203 36.32 3.88 -1.52
CA GLU A 203 37.66 3.37 -1.78
C GLU A 203 38.59 4.53 -2.11
N HIS A 204 39.72 4.64 -1.40
CA HIS A 204 40.68 5.70 -1.67
C HIS A 204 41.23 5.52 -3.08
N HIS A 205 41.23 6.58 -3.89
CA HIS A 205 41.73 6.62 -5.29
C HIS A 205 43.21 6.24 -5.46
N SER A 206 43.92 5.93 -4.38
CA SER A 206 45.32 5.49 -4.35
C SER A 206 45.48 4.33 -3.38
N ALA A 207 44.49 3.44 -3.33
CA ALA A 207 44.58 2.21 -2.56
C ALA A 207 45.86 1.45 -2.95
N VAL A 208 46.59 1.00 -1.95
CA VAL A 208 47.84 0.27 -2.11
C VAL A 208 47.58 -1.19 -1.80
N ASP A 209 48.22 -2.10 -2.54
CA ASP A 209 48.13 -3.52 -2.22
C ASP A 209 48.68 -3.78 -0.82
N LEU A 210 47.84 -4.36 0.04
CA LEU A 210 48.20 -4.69 1.40
C LEU A 210 49.05 -5.97 1.43
N PRO A 211 50.13 -6.02 2.23
CA PRO A 211 50.90 -7.24 2.42
C PRO A 211 50.04 -8.31 3.12
N LYS A 212 50.30 -9.59 2.79
CA LYS A 212 49.55 -10.73 3.37
C LYS A 212 49.74 -10.91 4.87
N THR A 213 50.81 -10.33 5.43
CA THR A 213 51.13 -10.35 6.85
C THR A 213 51.64 -8.97 7.28
N GLY A 214 51.34 -8.59 8.51
CA GLY A 214 51.74 -7.30 9.06
C GLY A 214 51.49 -7.21 10.55
N GLU A 215 52.09 -6.21 11.18
CA GLU A 215 51.79 -5.82 12.54
C GLU A 215 50.42 -5.11 12.57
N LEU A 216 49.55 -5.46 13.51
CA LEU A 216 48.32 -4.72 13.76
C LEU A 216 48.61 -3.67 14.83
N LYS A 217 48.51 -2.39 14.45
CA LYS A 217 48.67 -1.27 15.37
C LYS A 217 47.47 -0.34 15.28
N VAL A 218 46.87 -0.13 16.44
CA VAL A 218 45.76 0.79 16.69
C VAL A 218 46.25 1.80 17.70
N THR A 219 46.11 3.10 17.41
CA THR A 219 46.61 4.17 18.29
C THR A 219 45.49 5.15 18.56
N ASP A 220 45.20 5.34 19.84
CA ASP A 220 44.27 6.36 20.36
C ASP A 220 42.89 6.36 19.67
N ILE A 221 42.33 5.16 19.44
CA ILE A 221 41.03 5.05 18.79
C ILE A 221 39.92 5.35 19.80
N SER A 222 39.09 6.30 19.41
CA SER A 222 37.78 6.54 20.00
C SER A 222 36.69 6.24 18.96
N PHE A 223 35.64 5.55 19.37
CA PHE A 223 34.54 5.16 18.50
C PHE A 223 33.21 5.27 19.22
N THR A 224 32.23 5.87 18.55
CA THR A 224 30.86 6.03 19.05
C THR A 224 29.90 5.56 17.98
N TYR A 225 28.97 4.67 18.34
CA TYR A 225 27.91 4.26 17.43
C TYR A 225 27.02 5.47 17.08
N ALA A 226 26.52 5.51 15.85
CA ALA A 226 25.57 6.53 15.43
C ALA A 226 24.34 6.51 16.36
N GLY A 227 24.07 7.64 17.03
CA GLY A 227 22.95 7.79 17.98
C GLY A 227 23.24 7.35 19.41
N ALA A 228 24.48 6.98 19.77
CA ALA A 228 24.87 6.74 21.16
C ALA A 228 25.40 8.01 21.83
N ASP A 229 25.01 8.24 23.08
CA ASP A 229 25.45 9.40 23.88
C ASP A 229 26.86 9.24 24.47
N SER A 230 27.37 8.01 24.54
CA SER A 230 28.67 7.68 25.12
C SER A 230 29.55 6.89 24.16
N PRO A 231 30.87 7.13 24.14
CA PRO A 231 31.79 6.37 23.30
C PRO A 231 31.83 4.89 23.71
N ALA A 232 31.85 4.01 22.70
CA ALA A 232 32.05 2.58 22.87
C ALA A 232 33.54 2.23 23.05
N LEU A 233 34.43 3.03 22.44
CA LEU A 233 35.88 3.01 22.67
C LEU A 233 36.33 4.45 22.94
N ASP A 234 37.22 4.64 23.92
CA ASP A 234 37.78 5.93 24.29
C ASP A 234 39.30 5.79 24.48
N GLY A 235 40.07 6.40 23.57
CA GLY A 235 41.54 6.43 23.61
C GLY A 235 42.25 5.07 23.57
N VAL A 236 41.68 4.06 22.91
CA VAL A 236 42.20 2.69 22.94
C VAL A 236 43.40 2.53 22.00
N SER A 237 44.52 2.05 22.55
CA SER A 237 45.75 1.73 21.79
C SER A 237 46.13 0.26 21.95
N ILE A 238 46.29 -0.45 20.83
CA ILE A 238 46.61 -1.89 20.79
C ILE A 238 47.71 -2.12 19.76
N LYS A 239 48.69 -2.97 20.10
CA LYS A 239 49.74 -3.41 19.19
C LYS A 239 49.84 -4.94 19.25
N VAL A 240 49.78 -5.61 18.10
CA VAL A 240 49.91 -7.07 17.97
C VAL A 240 50.93 -7.38 16.88
N GLY A 241 52.00 -8.07 17.25
CA GLY A 241 53.06 -8.51 16.35
C GLY A 241 52.66 -9.68 15.45
N VAL A 242 53.49 -9.96 14.45
CA VAL A 242 53.28 -11.07 13.52
C VAL A 242 53.39 -12.40 14.26
N GLY A 243 52.31 -13.20 14.24
CA GLY A 243 52.23 -14.50 14.91
C GLY A 243 51.82 -14.44 16.39
N GLU A 244 51.66 -13.23 16.96
CA GLU A 244 51.14 -13.06 18.32
C GLU A 244 49.63 -13.33 18.37
N LYS A 245 49.16 -13.77 19.54
CA LYS A 245 47.73 -13.98 19.83
C LYS A 245 47.30 -12.99 20.90
N LEU A 246 46.30 -12.17 20.58
CA LEU A 246 45.66 -11.27 21.52
C LEU A 246 44.34 -11.87 22.02
N ALA A 247 44.10 -11.81 23.32
CA ALA A 247 42.81 -12.13 23.93
C ALA A 247 42.19 -10.86 24.53
N LEU A 248 40.99 -10.49 24.07
CA LEU A 248 40.22 -9.37 24.63
C LEU A 248 39.29 -9.90 25.71
N VAL A 249 39.50 -9.48 26.96
CA VAL A 249 38.74 -9.93 28.13
C VAL A 249 38.13 -8.73 28.84
N GLY A 250 36.86 -8.84 29.24
CA GLY A 250 36.16 -7.77 29.96
C GLY A 250 34.65 -7.99 30.01
N PRO A 251 33.92 -7.23 30.82
CA PRO A 251 32.47 -7.37 30.98
C PRO A 251 31.71 -7.06 29.67
N THR A 252 30.48 -7.55 29.55
CA THR A 252 29.59 -7.22 28.42
C THR A 252 29.41 -5.69 28.32
N GLY A 253 29.49 -5.15 27.10
CA GLY A 253 29.41 -3.70 26.86
C GLY A 253 30.76 -2.96 26.90
N ALA A 254 31.88 -3.62 27.22
CA ALA A 254 33.20 -3.00 27.25
C ALA A 254 33.86 -2.75 25.87
N GLY A 255 33.09 -2.71 24.77
CA GLY A 255 33.63 -2.41 23.43
C GLY A 255 34.49 -3.51 22.77
N LYS A 256 34.29 -4.79 23.12
CA LYS A 256 35.10 -5.91 22.59
C LYS A 256 34.68 -6.42 21.20
N SER A 257 33.51 -6.03 20.69
CA SER A 257 32.85 -6.60 19.50
C SER A 257 32.44 -5.53 18.52
#